data_AF-A0A5Y9CKD8-F1
#
_entry.id   AF-A0A5Y9CKD8-F1
#
_cell.length_a   1.000
_cell.length_b   1.000
_cell.length_c   1.000
_cell.angle_alpha   90.00
_cell.angle_beta   90.00
_cell.angle_gamma   90.00
#
_symmetry.space_group_name_H-M   'P 1'
#
loop_
_entity.id
_entity.type
_entity.pdbx_description
1 polymer ?
#
loop_
_entity_poly.entity_id
_entity_poly.type
_entity_poly.pdbx_seq_one_letter_code
_entity_poly.pdbx_strand_id
1 'polypeptide(L)'
;MLLASYKGNYYRKLPDSEIIKLKNKNITLEKKYCCDRLIPPIHFYKEIIDEYCFYNRQFVLSENLLNFQNNYGKAKIRIQNQLSYKLGQALIINSKSVLGFLSLPFIILSIVISHKQEQKAYKFKVKKNPNLALPPLETYPDYNEALK
;
A
#
# COMPACT_ATOMS: atom_id res chain seq x y z
N MET A 1 -5.41 -1.93 31.66
CA MET A 1 -5.46 -1.16 30.40
C MET A 1 -6.91 -1.03 29.99
N LEU A 2 -7.59 0.03 30.41
CA LEU A 2 -9.00 0.28 30.09
C LEU A 2 -9.04 1.11 28.80
N LEU A 3 -9.37 0.47 27.69
CA LEU A 3 -9.69 1.15 26.44
C LEU A 3 -11.05 1.83 26.61
N ALA A 4 -11.11 3.15 26.46
CA ALA A 4 -12.36 3.90 26.54
C ALA A 4 -13.33 3.44 25.44
N SER A 5 -14.57 3.13 25.84
CA SER A 5 -15.66 2.70 24.96
C SER A 5 -16.23 3.89 24.17
N TYR A 6 -16.33 3.76 22.84
CA TYR A 6 -16.81 4.78 21.90
C TYR A 6 -18.33 5.08 22.01
N LYS A 7 -19.09 4.36 22.84
CA LYS A 7 -20.55 4.54 22.97
C LYS A 7 -20.93 5.51 24.09
N GLY A 8 -20.73 6.80 23.86
CA GLY A 8 -21.29 7.85 24.70
C GLY A 8 -21.42 9.17 23.95
N ASN A 9 -22.62 9.73 23.90
CA ASN A 9 -22.80 11.13 23.51
C ASN A 9 -22.41 12.00 24.72
N TYR A 10 -21.11 12.26 24.87
CA TYR A 10 -20.55 13.01 25.99
C TYR A 10 -20.79 14.53 25.92
N TYR A 11 -21.47 15.01 24.88
CA TYR A 11 -21.86 16.41 24.77
C TYR A 11 -23.37 16.54 24.54
N ARG A 12 -24.00 17.35 25.39
CA ARG A 12 -25.37 17.83 25.16
C ARG A 12 -25.26 19.07 24.28
N LYS A 13 -25.95 19.08 23.14
CA LYS A 13 -26.03 20.29 22.30
C LYS A 13 -26.78 21.36 23.09
N LEU A 14 -26.07 22.41 23.52
CA LEU A 14 -26.67 23.54 24.23
C LEU A 14 -27.61 24.29 23.29
N PRO A 15 -28.81 24.70 23.74
CA PRO A 15 -29.70 25.52 22.93
C PRO A 15 -29.06 26.88 22.61
N ASP A 16 -29.29 27.40 21.41
CA ASP A 16 -28.62 28.61 20.89
C ASP A 16 -28.82 29.83 21.79
N SER A 17 -29.96 29.91 22.49
CA SER A 17 -30.27 30.96 23.48
C SER A 17 -29.33 30.96 24.68
N GLU A 18 -28.82 29.80 25.09
CA GLU A 18 -27.90 29.64 26.21
C GLU A 18 -26.45 29.93 25.78
N ILE A 19 -26.10 29.59 24.53
CA ILE A 19 -24.83 29.96 23.90
C ILE A 19 -24.71 31.49 23.79
N ILE A 20 -25.77 32.19 23.37
CA ILE A 20 -25.79 33.66 23.27
C ILE A 20 -25.59 34.31 24.64
N LYS A 21 -26.20 33.76 25.71
CA LYS A 21 -26.00 34.24 27.09
C LYS A 21 -24.56 34.08 27.58
N LEU A 22 -23.93 32.94 27.27
CA LEU A 22 -22.54 32.71 27.64
C LEU A 22 -21.57 33.60 26.87
N LYS A 23 -21.85 33.86 25.58
CA LYS A 23 -21.02 34.70 24.71
C LYS A 23 -20.98 36.16 25.17
N ASN A 24 -22.05 36.65 25.79
CA ASN A 24 -22.18 38.01 26.30
C ASN A 24 -21.75 38.16 27.77
N LYS A 25 -21.26 37.08 28.40
CA LYS A 25 -20.81 37.09 29.79
C LYS A 25 -19.32 37.46 29.83
N ASN A 26 -18.98 38.64 30.34
CA ASN A 26 -17.61 39.01 30.65
C ASN A 26 -17.15 38.24 31.88
N ILE A 27 -16.46 37.11 31.67
CA ILE A 27 -15.89 36.30 32.75
C ILE A 27 -14.53 36.89 33.09
N THR A 28 -14.44 37.62 34.20
CA THR A 28 -13.15 38.04 34.76
C THR A 28 -12.60 36.88 35.57
N LEU A 29 -11.63 36.14 35.02
CA LEU A 29 -10.93 35.09 35.75
C LEU A 29 -9.96 35.75 36.75
N GLU A 30 -10.07 35.41 38.03
CA GLU A 30 -9.07 35.82 39.01
C GLU A 30 -7.69 35.31 38.56
N LYS A 31 -6.64 36.15 38.67
CA LYS A 31 -5.26 35.82 38.23
C LYS A 31 -4.74 34.49 38.77
N LYS A 32 -5.25 34.02 39.92
CA LYS A 32 -4.93 32.72 40.53
C LYS A 32 -5.30 31.51 39.65
N TYR A 33 -6.27 31.68 38.75
CA TYR A 33 -6.77 30.66 37.81
C TYR A 33 -6.43 30.99 36.35
N CYS A 34 -5.51 31.95 36.10
CA CYS A 34 -4.99 32.24 34.76
C CYS A 34 -4.07 31.10 34.31
N CYS A 35 -4.69 30.06 33.80
CA CYS A 35 -4.04 28.85 33.31
C CYS A 35 -3.49 29.01 31.88
N ASP A 36 -3.31 30.24 31.38
CA ASP A 36 -2.86 30.54 30.02
C ASP A 36 -1.50 29.91 29.67
N ARG A 37 -0.73 29.53 30.69
CA ARG A 37 0.56 28.83 30.57
C ARG A 37 0.47 27.31 30.77
N LEU A 38 -0.68 26.78 31.18
CA LEU A 38 -0.87 25.34 31.42
C LEU A 38 -1.15 24.58 30.11
N ILE A 39 -1.68 25.27 29.10
CA ILE A 39 -2.00 24.68 27.80
C ILE A 39 -1.09 25.37 26.76
N PRO A 40 -0.12 24.65 26.16
CA PRO A 40 0.62 25.11 25.00
C PRO A 40 -0.30 25.68 23.91
N PRO A 41 0.18 26.62 23.07
CA PRO A 41 -0.61 27.16 21.98
C PRO A 41 -1.24 26.04 21.13
N ILE A 42 -2.53 26.16 20.81
CA ILE A 42 -3.28 25.14 20.07
C ILE A 42 -2.64 24.77 18.72
N HIS A 43 -1.89 25.70 18.12
CA HIS A 43 -1.11 25.46 16.92
C HIS A 43 -0.09 24.33 17.07
N PHE A 44 0.61 24.26 18.20
CA PHE A 44 1.62 23.24 18.46
C PHE A 44 1.01 21.83 18.54
N TYR A 45 -0.15 21.71 19.20
CA TYR A 45 -0.89 20.45 19.22
C TYR A 45 -1.35 20.03 17.82
N LYS A 46 -1.77 20.99 16.99
CA LYS A 46 -2.14 20.73 15.60
C LYS A 46 -0.96 20.21 14.79
N GLU A 47 0.21 20.85 14.90
CA GLU A 47 1.44 20.40 14.20
C GLU A 47 1.82 18.96 14.58
N ILE A 48 1.81 18.64 15.87
CA ILE A 48 2.11 17.26 16.35
C ILE A 48 1.10 16.26 15.81
N ILE A 49 -0.20 16.61 15.82
CA ILE A 49 -1.25 15.72 15.29
C ILE A 49 -1.06 15.53 13.78
N ASP A 50 -0.80 16.60 13.04
CA ASP A 50 -0.60 16.56 11.59
C ASP A 50 0.64 15.71 11.24
N GLU A 51 1.74 15.88 11.97
CA GLU A 51 2.96 15.08 11.85
C GLU A 51 2.71 13.60 12.14
N TYR A 52 2.04 13.28 13.26
CA TYR A 52 1.66 11.92 13.59
C TYR A 52 0.77 11.28 12.51
N CYS A 53 -0.25 12.00 12.05
CA CYS A 53 -1.14 11.55 10.98
C CYS A 53 -0.38 11.33 9.67
N PHE A 54 0.60 12.17 9.36
CA PHE A 54 1.48 12.00 8.21
C PHE A 54 2.30 10.70 8.32
N TYR A 55 3.01 10.48 9.42
CA TYR A 55 3.81 9.26 9.60
C TYR A 55 2.96 7.99 9.63
N ASN A 56 1.82 8.01 10.32
CA ASN A 56 0.90 6.87 10.32
C ASN A 56 0.41 6.53 8.92
N ARG A 57 0.08 7.54 8.10
CA ARG A 57 -0.32 7.31 6.70
C ARG A 57 0.81 6.65 5.91
N GLN A 58 2.04 7.14 6.05
CA GLN A 58 3.21 6.57 5.38
C GLN A 58 3.46 5.12 5.81
N PHE A 59 3.36 4.84 7.12
CA PHE A 59 3.51 3.50 7.68
C PHE A 59 2.44 2.55 7.11
N VAL A 60 1.16 2.92 7.17
CA VAL A 60 0.06 2.10 6.63
C VAL A 60 0.21 1.86 5.13
N LEU A 61 0.66 2.86 4.36
CA LEU A 61 0.94 2.70 2.93
C LEU A 61 2.07 1.68 2.70
N SER A 62 3.13 1.74 3.51
CA SER A 62 4.26 0.82 3.41
C SER A 62 3.87 -0.63 3.74
N GLU A 63 3.04 -0.83 4.77
CA GLU A 63 2.52 -2.16 5.11
C GLU A 63 1.61 -2.70 4.01
N ASN A 64 0.71 -1.88 3.47
CA ASN A 64 -0.17 -2.28 2.38
C ASN A 64 0.62 -2.68 1.13
N LEU A 65 1.68 -1.93 0.79
CA LEU A 65 2.58 -2.25 -0.31
C LEU A 65 3.29 -3.58 -0.07
N LEU A 66 3.84 -3.79 1.13
CA LEU A 66 4.53 -5.02 1.49
C LEU A 66 3.59 -6.23 1.46
N ASN A 67 2.39 -6.09 2.01
CA ASN A 67 1.35 -7.13 1.98
C ASN A 67 0.94 -7.47 0.55
N PHE A 68 0.76 -6.47 -0.32
CA PHE A 68 0.49 -6.69 -1.73
C PHE A 68 1.63 -7.47 -2.39
N GLN A 69 2.88 -7.06 -2.18
CA GLN A 69 4.06 -7.73 -2.74
C GLN A 69 4.23 -9.16 -2.21
N ASN A 70 3.95 -9.41 -0.94
CA ASN A 70 4.01 -10.75 -0.36
C ASN A 70 2.94 -11.69 -0.94
N ASN A 71 1.74 -11.17 -1.19
CA ASN A 71 0.65 -11.96 -1.75
C ASN A 71 0.79 -12.20 -3.26
N TYR A 72 1.24 -11.19 -4.01
CA TYR A 72 1.14 -11.18 -5.47
C TYR A 72 2.46 -10.99 -6.23
N GLY A 73 3.55 -10.69 -5.52
CA GLY A 73 4.86 -10.39 -6.09
C GLY A 73 4.96 -9.00 -6.73
N LYS A 74 5.93 -8.85 -7.63
CA LYS A 74 6.24 -7.60 -8.35
C LYS A 74 5.79 -7.69 -9.82
N ALA A 75 5.39 -6.56 -10.41
CA ALA A 75 5.02 -6.45 -11.82
C ALA A 75 6.19 -6.88 -12.72
N LYS A 76 7.41 -6.46 -12.37
CA LYS A 76 8.64 -6.82 -13.10
C LYS A 76 8.77 -8.32 -13.29
N ILE A 77 8.57 -9.10 -12.24
CA ILE A 77 8.68 -10.57 -12.30
C ILE A 77 7.57 -11.14 -13.20
N ARG A 78 6.34 -10.62 -13.12
CA ARG A 78 5.24 -11.08 -13.98
C ARG A 78 5.48 -10.83 -15.45
N ILE A 79 6.00 -9.64 -15.80
CA ILE A 79 6.39 -9.30 -17.17
C ILE A 79 7.50 -10.23 -17.65
N GLN A 80 8.54 -10.43 -16.83
CA GLN A 80 9.65 -11.33 -17.16
C GLN A 80 9.21 -12.79 -17.30
N ASN A 81 8.14 -13.19 -16.61
CA ASN A 81 7.59 -14.53 -16.69
C ASN A 81 6.76 -14.77 -17.97
N GLN A 82 6.47 -13.74 -18.76
CA GLN A 82 5.78 -13.92 -20.05
C GLN A 82 6.64 -14.72 -21.03
N LEU A 83 6.00 -15.58 -21.82
CA LEU A 83 6.70 -16.43 -22.78
C LEU A 83 7.51 -15.61 -23.80
N SER A 84 6.93 -14.52 -24.31
CA SER A 84 7.59 -13.59 -25.24
C SER A 84 8.87 -13.00 -24.64
N TYR A 85 8.84 -12.58 -23.37
CA TYR A 85 10.01 -12.07 -22.67
C TYR A 85 11.08 -13.15 -22.52
N LYS A 86 10.72 -14.34 -22.01
CA LYS A 86 11.66 -15.47 -21.84
C LYS A 86 12.34 -15.84 -23.17
N LEU A 87 11.56 -15.88 -24.25
CA LEU A 87 12.06 -16.15 -25.60
C LEU A 87 12.96 -15.03 -26.12
N GLY A 88 12.52 -13.77 -26.03
CA GLY A 88 13.31 -12.62 -26.45
C GLY A 88 14.66 -12.54 -25.72
N GLN A 89 14.66 -12.78 -24.41
CA GLN A 89 15.87 -12.85 -23.60
C GLN A 89 16.79 -13.99 -24.08
N ALA A 90 16.25 -15.19 -24.31
CA ALA A 90 17.03 -16.32 -24.82
C ALA A 90 17.64 -16.02 -26.19
N LEU A 91 16.89 -15.39 -27.09
CA LEU A 91 17.38 -14.99 -28.42
C LEU A 91 18.53 -13.98 -28.31
N ILE A 92 18.39 -12.93 -27.50
CA ILE A 92 19.42 -11.89 -27.34
C ILE A 92 20.71 -12.46 -26.75
N ILE A 93 20.60 -13.36 -25.77
CA ILE A 93 21.76 -13.95 -25.09
C ILE A 93 22.49 -14.94 -26.01
N ASN A 94 21.76 -15.83 -26.68
CA ASN A 94 22.34 -16.94 -27.42
C ASN A 94 22.72 -16.58 -28.86
N SER A 95 22.21 -15.48 -29.42
CA SER A 95 22.56 -15.04 -30.78
C SER A 95 24.00 -14.53 -30.94
N LYS A 96 24.71 -14.27 -29.84
CA LYS A 96 26.07 -13.71 -29.85
C LYS A 96 27.17 -14.74 -30.10
N SER A 97 26.85 -16.04 -30.12
CA SER A 97 27.82 -17.12 -30.26
C SER A 97 27.30 -18.19 -31.22
N VAL A 98 28.19 -18.74 -32.06
CA VAL A 98 27.85 -19.81 -33.02
C VAL A 98 27.30 -21.05 -32.29
N LEU A 99 27.91 -21.43 -31.16
CA LEU A 99 27.43 -22.54 -30.33
C LEU A 99 26.07 -22.23 -29.68
N GLY A 100 25.86 -20.97 -29.28
CA GLY A 100 24.58 -20.50 -28.75
C GLY A 100 23.46 -20.59 -29.81
N PHE A 101 23.77 -20.19 -31.05
CA PHE A 101 22.83 -20.29 -32.17
C PHE A 101 22.51 -21.74 -32.54
N LEU A 102 23.50 -22.65 -32.55
CA LEU A 102 23.28 -24.08 -32.80
C LEU A 102 22.41 -24.74 -31.72
N SER A 103 22.57 -24.32 -30.46
CA SER A 103 21.80 -24.85 -29.32
C SER A 103 20.41 -24.20 -29.19
N LEU A 104 20.18 -23.09 -29.89
CA LEU A 104 18.99 -22.25 -29.76
C LEU A 104 17.66 -23.00 -29.97
N PRO A 105 17.50 -23.92 -30.95
CA PRO A 105 16.25 -24.65 -31.12
C PRO A 105 15.87 -25.47 -29.88
N PHE A 106 16.86 -26.11 -29.23
CA PHE A 106 16.66 -26.90 -28.02
C PHE A 106 16.33 -26.01 -26.82
N ILE A 107 16.99 -24.85 -26.70
CA ILE A 107 16.72 -23.87 -25.63
C ILE A 107 15.29 -23.33 -25.75
N ILE A 108 14.88 -22.91 -26.95
CA ILE A 108 13.51 -22.41 -27.20
C ILE A 108 12.48 -23.48 -26.83
N LEU A 109 12.69 -24.71 -27.29
CA LEU A 109 11.79 -25.83 -26.98
C LEU A 109 11.66 -26.05 -25.47
N SER A 110 12.79 -26.06 -24.75
CA SER A 110 12.84 -26.21 -23.29
C SER A 110 12.06 -25.10 -22.56
N ILE A 111 12.22 -23.84 -22.99
CA ILE A 111 11.49 -22.69 -22.42
C ILE A 111 9.98 -22.83 -22.62
N VAL A 112 9.55 -23.19 -23.83
CA VAL A 112 8.12 -23.37 -24.16
C VAL A 112 7.49 -24.49 -23.32
N ILE A 113 8.18 -25.63 -23.19
CA ILE A 113 7.70 -26.76 -22.39
C ILE A 113 7.58 -26.36 -20.91
N SER A 114 8.63 -25.76 -20.36
CA SER A 114 8.66 -25.31 -18.96
C SER A 114 7.58 -24.29 -18.65
N HIS A 115 7.41 -23.29 -19.53
CA HIS A 115 6.36 -22.28 -19.38
C HIS A 115 4.95 -22.91 -19.43
N LYS A 116 4.72 -23.88 -20.31
CA LYS A 116 3.43 -24.59 -20.38
C LYS A 116 3.16 -25.39 -19.10
N GLN A 117 4.20 -25.97 -18.47
CA GLN A 117 4.07 -26.67 -17.19
C GLN A 117 3.75 -25.69 -16.05
N GLU A 118 4.47 -24.56 -15.96
CA GLU A 118 4.20 -23.48 -14.99
C GLU A 118 2.75 -22.99 -15.09
N GLN A 119 2.26 -22.75 -16.31
CA GLN A 119 0.89 -22.29 -16.54
C GLN A 119 -0.16 -23.32 -16.12
N LYS A 120 0.11 -24.62 -16.33
CA LYS A 120 -0.76 -25.70 -15.84
C LYS A 120 -0.78 -25.74 -14.31
N ALA A 121 0.39 -25.65 -13.68
CA ALA A 121 0.52 -25.65 -12.23
C ALA A 121 -0.19 -24.43 -11.59
N TYR A 122 -0.05 -23.24 -12.18
CA TYR A 122 -0.76 -22.04 -11.76
C TYR A 122 -2.28 -22.22 -11.88
N LYS A 123 -2.78 -22.66 -13.05
CA LYS A 123 -4.21 -22.93 -13.25
C LYS A 123 -4.76 -23.92 -12.23
N PHE A 124 -3.99 -24.96 -11.90
CA PHE A 124 -4.38 -25.94 -10.87
C PHE A 124 -4.45 -25.31 -9.47
N LYS A 125 -3.46 -24.49 -9.09
CA LYS A 125 -3.45 -23.77 -7.81
C LYS A 125 -4.64 -22.82 -7.67
N VAL A 126 -4.95 -22.05 -8.71
CA VAL A 126 -6.10 -21.13 -8.72
C VAL A 126 -7.44 -21.87 -8.70
N LYS A 127 -7.55 -23.01 -9.41
CA LYS A 127 -8.75 -23.87 -9.32
C LYS A 127 -8.98 -24.39 -7.91
N LYS A 128 -7.92 -24.75 -7.19
CA LYS A 128 -8.00 -25.22 -5.80
C LYS A 128 -8.30 -24.08 -4.82
N ASN A 129 -7.74 -22.90 -5.03
CA ASN A 129 -7.96 -21.72 -4.21
C ASN A 129 -8.05 -20.46 -5.11
N PRO A 130 -9.27 -19.98 -5.41
CA PRO A 130 -9.48 -18.80 -6.25
C PRO A 130 -8.78 -17.53 -5.75
N ASN A 131 -8.51 -17.41 -4.45
CA ASN A 131 -7.82 -16.24 -3.87
C ASN A 131 -6.34 -16.13 -4.28
N LEU A 132 -5.76 -17.18 -4.88
CA LEU A 132 -4.41 -17.17 -5.44
C LEU A 132 -4.36 -16.61 -6.87
N ALA A 133 -5.51 -16.21 -7.44
CA ALA A 133 -5.54 -15.56 -8.73
C ALA A 133 -4.77 -14.24 -8.69
N LEU A 134 -3.83 -14.08 -9.62
CA LEU A 134 -3.05 -12.84 -9.75
C LEU A 134 -3.96 -11.71 -10.24
N PRO A 135 -3.89 -10.50 -9.64
CA PRO A 135 -4.67 -9.37 -10.09
C PRO A 135 -4.20 -8.87 -11.47
N PRO A 136 -4.93 -7.95 -12.13
CA PRO A 136 -4.50 -7.35 -13.39
C PRO A 136 -3.11 -6.70 -13.26
N LEU A 137 -2.34 -6.64 -14.35
CA LEU A 137 -0.95 -6.16 -14.28
C LEU A 137 -0.88 -4.67 -13.91
N GLU A 138 -1.83 -3.87 -14.35
CA GLU A 138 -1.95 -2.43 -14.08
C GLU A 138 -2.18 -2.10 -12.60
N THR A 139 -2.67 -3.05 -11.80
CA THR A 139 -2.92 -2.82 -10.37
C THR A 139 -1.66 -2.96 -9.51
N TYR A 140 -0.52 -3.34 -10.11
CA TYR A 140 0.72 -3.52 -9.37
C TYR A 140 1.37 -2.16 -9.08
N PRO A 141 1.81 -1.90 -7.84
CA PRO A 141 2.43 -0.64 -7.48
C PRO A 141 3.68 -0.28 -8.31
N ASP A 142 4.44 -1.29 -8.75
CA ASP A 142 5.65 -1.15 -9.57
C ASP A 142 5.38 -1.23 -11.08
N TYR A 143 4.13 -1.20 -11.54
CA TYR A 143 3.76 -1.36 -12.95
C TYR A 143 4.48 -0.37 -13.88
N ASN A 144 4.39 0.93 -13.57
CA ASN A 144 5.01 1.99 -14.38
C ASN A 144 6.54 1.92 -14.39
N GLU A 145 7.15 1.41 -13.31
CA GLU A 145 8.59 1.18 -13.24
C GLU A 145 8.99 -0.03 -14.09
N ALA A 146 8.18 -1.09 -14.07
CA ALA A 146 8.44 -2.33 -14.78
C ALA A 146 8.28 -2.23 -16.31
N LEU A 147 7.69 -1.15 -16.82
CA LEU A 147 7.60 -0.84 -18.24
C LEU A 147 8.84 -0.11 -18.80
N LYS A 148 9.72 0.39 -17.92
CA LYS A 148 10.98 1.05 -18.29
C LYS A 148 12.10 0.04 -18.51
#